data_AF-A0A432SHZ9-F1
#
_entry.id   AF-A0A432SHZ9-F1
#
_cell.length_a   1.000
_cell.length_b   1.000
_cell.length_c   1.000
_cell.angle_alpha   90.00
_cell.angle_beta   90.00
_cell.angle_gamma   90.00
#
_symmetry.space_group_name_H-M   'P 1'
#
loop_
_entity.id
_entity.type
_entity.pdbx_description
1 polymer ?
#
loop_
_entity_poly.entity_id
_entity_poly.type
_entity_poly.pdbx_seq_one_letter_code
_entity_poly.pdbx_strand_id
1 'polypeptide(L)'
;MKGSSKDFLEEINQNCYIKKTSLLFRDKRLKKDPTYRKGVFEVFEWVDALSYFYLKKEASLQKEFTEAFDTAYKRAKSMNPSAYRDGLLYSFHELDKLLQKQSKK
;
A
#
# COMPACT_ATOMS: atom_id res chain seq x y z
N MET A 1 -5.01 -15.65 -2.29
CA MET A 1 -4.03 -14.54 -2.33
C MET A 1 -3.36 -14.45 -0.97
N LYS A 2 -2.10 -14.86 -0.87
CA LYS A 2 -1.22 -14.59 0.28
C LYS A 2 -0.19 -13.59 -0.24
N GLY A 3 -0.36 -12.32 0.09
CA GLY A 3 0.48 -11.22 -0.38
C GLY A 3 -0.15 -9.89 0.05
N SER A 4 0.68 -8.91 0.39
CA SER A 4 0.26 -7.55 0.70
C SER A 4 -0.34 -6.87 -0.55
N SER A 5 -1.05 -5.75 -0.37
CA SER A 5 -1.51 -4.90 -1.48
C SER A 5 -0.34 -4.50 -2.39
N LYS A 6 0.84 -4.28 -1.80
CA LYS A 6 2.08 -4.02 -2.52
C LYS A 6 2.47 -5.17 -3.45
N ASP A 7 2.48 -6.41 -2.96
CA ASP A 7 2.87 -7.58 -3.76
C ASP A 7 1.95 -7.76 -4.97
N PHE A 8 0.64 -7.56 -4.77
CA PHE A 8 -0.35 -7.61 -5.85
C PHE A 8 -0.12 -6.52 -6.91
N LEU A 9 0.12 -5.27 -6.48
CA LEU A 9 0.36 -4.17 -7.41
C LEU A 9 1.71 -4.30 -8.12
N GLU A 10 2.72 -4.83 -7.44
CA GLU A 10 4.03 -5.11 -8.02
C GLU A 10 3.94 -6.17 -9.13
N GLU A 11 3.16 -7.25 -8.90
CA GLU A 11 2.88 -8.26 -9.93
C GLU A 11 2.17 -7.66 -11.16
N ILE A 12 1.19 -6.78 -10.95
CA ILE A 12 0.50 -6.09 -12.04
C ILE A 12 1.46 -5.21 -12.82
N ASN A 13 2.22 -4.35 -12.15
CA ASN A 13 3.14 -3.42 -12.78
C ASN A 13 4.25 -4.17 -13.53
N GLN A 14 4.74 -5.28 -12.99
CA GLN A 14 5.73 -6.14 -13.65
C GLN A 14 5.17 -6.75 -14.93
N ASN A 15 3.92 -7.22 -14.91
CA ASN A 15 3.23 -7.70 -16.11
C ASN A 15 3.05 -6.59 -17.16
N CYS A 16 2.67 -5.38 -16.75
CA CYS A 16 2.58 -4.21 -17.62
C CYS A 16 3.93 -3.90 -18.27
N TYR A 17 5.01 -3.87 -17.48
CA TYR A 17 6.37 -3.63 -17.97
C TYR A 17 6.84 -4.68 -18.99
N ILE A 18 6.62 -5.96 -18.71
CA ILE A 18 6.98 -7.06 -19.63
C ILE A 18 6.22 -6.90 -20.96
N LYS A 19 4.93 -6.60 -20.90
CA LYS A 19 4.10 -6.39 -22.11
C LYS A 19 4.51 -5.15 -22.90
N LYS A 20 4.77 -4.01 -22.23
CA LYS A 20 5.35 -2.80 -22.85
C LYS A 20 6.63 -3.14 -23.61
N THR A 21 7.55 -3.82 -22.93
CA THR A 21 8.87 -4.20 -23.47
C THR A 21 8.73 -5.13 -24.68
N SER A 22 7.82 -6.11 -24.62
CA SER A 22 7.55 -7.01 -25.75
C SER A 22 7.05 -6.25 -26.98
N LEU A 23 6.13 -5.30 -26.79
CA LEU A 23 5.58 -4.47 -27.87
C LEU A 23 6.62 -3.53 -28.50
N LEU A 24 7.60 -3.05 -27.72
CA LEU A 24 8.67 -2.19 -28.23
C LEU A 24 9.72 -2.97 -29.03
N PHE A 25 10.18 -4.13 -28.51
CA PHE A 25 11.43 -4.73 -28.98
C PHE A 25 11.28 -6.10 -29.64
N ARG A 26 10.28 -6.91 -29.24
CA ARG A 26 10.13 -8.28 -29.75
C ARG A 26 9.14 -8.40 -30.89
N ASP A 27 8.15 -7.52 -30.94
CA ASP A 27 7.05 -7.67 -31.88
C ASP A 27 7.31 -7.03 -33.25
N LYS A 28 8.31 -7.56 -33.95
CA LYS A 28 8.51 -7.29 -35.38
C LYS A 28 7.45 -7.96 -36.26
N ARG A 29 6.66 -8.90 -35.72
CA ARG A 29 5.64 -9.68 -36.44
C ARG A 29 4.24 -9.07 -36.34
N LEU A 30 3.92 -8.41 -35.22
CA LEU A 30 2.77 -7.53 -35.17
C LEU A 30 3.09 -6.24 -35.91
N LYS A 31 2.80 -6.24 -37.22
CA LYS A 31 2.38 -5.04 -37.98
C LYS A 31 1.08 -4.46 -37.39
N LYS A 32 1.02 -4.30 -36.07
CA LYS A 32 -0.10 -3.66 -35.39
C LYS A 32 0.05 -2.18 -35.61
N ASP A 33 -1.06 -1.61 -36.03
CA ASP A 33 -1.26 -0.19 -36.22
C ASP A 33 -0.68 0.61 -35.03
N PRO A 34 0.06 1.71 -35.28
CA PRO A 34 0.62 2.54 -34.21
C PRO A 34 -0.43 2.99 -33.17
N THR A 35 -1.67 3.20 -33.58
CA THR A 35 -2.79 3.58 -32.69
C THR A 35 -3.15 2.46 -31.73
N TYR A 36 -3.12 1.21 -32.18
CA TYR A 36 -3.31 0.06 -31.30
C TYR A 36 -2.23 0.02 -30.21
N ARG A 37 -0.96 0.22 -30.60
CA ARG A 37 0.15 0.23 -29.64
C ARG A 37 -0.05 1.35 -28.63
N LYS A 38 -0.37 2.56 -29.11
CA LYS A 38 -0.64 3.72 -28.25
C LYS A 38 -1.73 3.43 -27.21
N GLY A 39 -2.85 2.85 -27.61
CA GLY A 39 -3.93 2.50 -26.67
C GLY A 39 -3.50 1.49 -25.60
N VAL A 40 -2.68 0.50 -25.97
CA VAL A 40 -2.13 -0.45 -25.00
C VAL A 40 -1.15 0.22 -24.03
N PHE A 41 -0.28 1.11 -24.53
CA PHE A 41 0.61 1.90 -23.67
C PHE A 41 -0.16 2.75 -22.68
N GLU A 42 -1.19 3.44 -23.14
CA GLU A 42 -2.03 4.33 -22.33
C GLU A 42 -2.71 3.58 -21.18
N VAL A 43 -3.27 2.39 -21.44
CA VAL A 43 -3.85 1.54 -20.38
C VAL A 43 -2.78 1.16 -19.35
N PHE A 44 -1.59 0.77 -19.79
CA PHE A 44 -0.54 0.38 -18.86
C PHE A 44 0.02 1.55 -18.06
N GLU A 45 0.17 2.74 -18.65
CA GLU A 45 0.52 3.97 -17.92
C GLU A 45 -0.55 4.37 -16.92
N TRP A 46 -1.83 4.22 -17.28
CA TRP A 46 -2.94 4.45 -16.37
C TRP A 46 -2.90 3.50 -15.17
N VAL A 47 -2.63 2.20 -15.40
CA VAL A 47 -2.46 1.22 -14.33
C VAL A 47 -1.26 1.56 -13.44
N ASP A 48 -0.11 1.93 -14.01
CA ASP A 48 1.07 2.35 -13.23
C ASP A 48 0.73 3.56 -12.32
N ALA A 49 0.00 4.54 -12.84
CA ALA A 49 -0.46 5.70 -12.07
C ALA A 49 -1.42 5.31 -10.94
N LEU A 50 -2.39 4.43 -11.21
CA LEU A 50 -3.32 3.92 -10.19
C LEU A 50 -2.58 3.18 -9.07
N SER A 51 -1.63 2.31 -9.42
CA SER A 51 -0.77 1.61 -8.46
C SER A 51 -0.04 2.59 -7.55
N TYR A 52 0.55 3.64 -8.12
CA TYR A 52 1.22 4.69 -7.34
C TYR A 52 0.27 5.39 -6.37
N PHE A 53 -0.91 5.83 -6.85
CA PHE A 53 -1.88 6.52 -6.00
C PHE A 53 -2.39 5.64 -4.87
N TYR A 54 -2.64 4.37 -5.15
CA TYR A 54 -3.08 3.41 -4.15
C TYR A 54 -2.03 3.25 -3.04
N LEU A 55 -0.78 2.94 -3.40
CA LEU A 55 0.30 2.75 -2.43
C LEU A 55 0.56 4.00 -1.59
N LYS A 56 0.49 5.19 -2.22
CA LYS A 56 0.62 6.46 -1.51
C LYS A 56 -0.51 6.67 -0.51
N LYS A 57 -1.75 6.32 -0.88
CA LYS A 57 -2.92 6.46 0.00
C LYS A 57 -2.87 5.45 1.15
N GLU A 58 -2.48 4.21 0.87
CA GLU A 58 -2.27 3.17 1.89
C GLU A 58 -1.22 3.60 2.93
N ALA A 59 -0.07 4.12 2.48
CA ALA A 59 0.96 4.66 3.37
C ALA A 59 0.47 5.85 4.21
N SER A 60 -0.35 6.75 3.62
CA SER A 60 -0.98 7.85 4.36
C SER A 60 -1.91 7.34 5.44
N LEU A 61 -2.78 6.38 5.11
CA LEU A 61 -3.74 5.81 6.07
C LEU A 61 -3.03 5.09 7.21
N GLN A 62 -1.95 4.36 6.92
CA GLN A 62 -1.14 3.70 7.94
C GLN A 62 -0.50 4.71 8.90
N LYS A 63 0.01 5.82 8.36
CA LYS A 63 0.55 6.92 9.15
C LYS A 63 -0.52 7.57 10.03
N GLU A 64 -1.66 7.94 9.43
CA GLU A 64 -2.81 8.54 10.14
C GLU A 64 -3.30 7.65 11.28
N PHE A 65 -3.39 6.34 11.04
CA PHE A 65 -3.76 5.36 12.06
C PHE A 65 -2.77 5.35 13.24
N THR A 66 -1.46 5.33 12.94
CA THR A 66 -0.41 5.28 13.97
C THR A 66 -0.40 6.56 14.80
N GLU A 67 -0.54 7.72 14.16
CA GLU A 67 -0.62 9.02 14.83
C GLU A 67 -1.86 9.14 15.73
N ALA A 68 -3.01 8.66 15.25
CA ALA A 68 -4.24 8.63 16.04
C ALA A 68 -4.11 7.70 17.27
N PHE A 69 -3.50 6.52 17.09
CA PHE A 69 -3.24 5.57 18.17
C PHE A 69 -2.32 6.18 19.24
N ASP A 70 -1.20 6.78 18.83
CA ASP A 70 -0.26 7.45 19.72
C ASP A 70 -0.91 8.61 20.48
N THR A 71 -1.75 9.38 19.80
CA THR A 71 -2.49 10.49 20.41
C THR A 71 -3.44 9.97 21.50
N ALA A 72 -4.17 8.89 21.21
CA ALA A 72 -5.07 8.27 22.18
C ALA A 72 -4.30 7.68 23.37
N TYR A 73 -3.16 7.03 23.13
CA TYR A 73 -2.29 6.51 24.18
C TYR A 73 -1.74 7.61 25.09
N LYS A 74 -1.20 8.70 24.51
CA LYS A 74 -0.72 9.87 25.27
C LYS A 74 -1.81 10.47 26.12
N ARG A 75 -3.03 10.58 25.58
CA ARG A 75 -4.20 11.06 26.33
C ARG A 75 -4.49 10.16 27.53
N ALA A 76 -4.53 8.83 27.34
CA ALA A 76 -4.73 7.89 28.44
C ALA A 76 -3.64 8.03 29.52
N LYS A 77 -2.37 8.21 29.13
CA LYS A 77 -1.25 8.39 30.05
C LYS A 77 -1.36 9.66 30.89
N SER A 78 -1.94 10.73 30.34
CA SER A 78 -2.17 11.99 31.07
C SER A 78 -3.37 11.96 32.03
N MET A 79 -4.17 10.88 32.05
CA MET A 79 -5.31 10.79 32.95
C MET A 79 -4.88 10.54 34.40
N ASN A 80 -5.70 11.02 35.33
CA ASN A 80 -5.54 10.72 36.75
C ASN A 80 -5.58 9.20 37.00
N PRO A 81 -4.83 8.70 38.00
CA PRO A 81 -4.86 7.29 38.38
C PRO A 81 -6.27 6.79 38.64
N SER A 82 -6.66 5.74 37.92
CA SER A 82 -7.96 5.08 38.05
C SER A 82 -7.91 3.71 37.38
N ALA A 83 -8.78 2.80 37.81
CA ALA A 83 -8.94 1.50 37.17
C ALA A 83 -9.28 1.62 35.66
N TYR A 84 -10.02 2.66 35.28
CA TYR A 84 -10.31 2.97 33.88
C TYR A 84 -9.03 3.31 33.09
N ARG A 85 -8.18 4.20 33.62
CA ARG A 85 -6.90 4.53 33.00
C ARG A 85 -6.03 3.28 32.83
N ASP A 86 -5.96 2.45 33.87
CA ASP A 86 -5.11 1.26 33.85
C ASP A 86 -5.61 0.24 32.81
N GLY A 87 -6.93 0.10 32.65
CA GLY A 87 -7.53 -0.70 31.57
C GLY A 87 -7.23 -0.16 30.16
N LEU A 88 -7.25 1.16 29.97
CA LEU A 88 -6.84 1.77 28.70
C LEU A 88 -5.36 1.48 28.40
N LEU A 89 -4.46 1.72 29.37
CA LEU A 89 -3.02 1.54 29.18
C LEU A 89 -2.67 0.06 28.92
N TYR A 90 -3.31 -0.86 29.63
CA TYR A 90 -3.19 -2.30 29.35
C TYR A 90 -3.59 -2.63 27.91
N SER A 91 -4.75 -2.13 27.47
CA SER A 91 -5.26 -2.40 26.12
C SER A 91 -4.34 -1.82 25.03
N PHE A 92 -3.86 -0.58 25.21
CA PHE A 92 -2.89 0.02 24.29
C PHE A 92 -1.59 -0.79 24.21
N HIS A 93 -1.08 -1.28 25.34
CA HIS A 93 0.14 -2.08 25.38
C HIS A 93 -0.03 -3.42 24.64
N GLU A 94 -1.17 -4.09 24.79
CA GLU A 94 -1.45 -5.33 24.04
C GLU A 94 -1.56 -5.09 22.53
N LEU A 95 -2.18 -3.98 22.12
CA LEU A 95 -2.32 -3.62 20.71
C LEU A 95 -1.00 -3.17 20.08
N ASP A 96 -0.14 -2.45 20.81
CA ASP A 96 1.17 -2.02 20.31
C ASP A 96 2.09 -3.20 19.95
N LYS A 97 2.03 -4.30 20.73
CA LYS A 97 2.72 -5.55 20.39
C LYS A 97 2.33 -6.10 19.01
N LEU A 98 1.06 -5.93 18.62
CA LEU A 98 0.57 -6.36 17.32
C LEU A 98 1.06 -5.45 16.20
N LEU A 99 1.13 -4.14 16.43
CA LEU A 99 1.65 -3.17 15.46
C LEU A 99 3.15 -3.35 15.21
N GLN A 100 3.95 -3.55 16.26
CA GLN A 100 5.39 -3.83 16.18
C GLN A 100 5.69 -5.13 15.40
N LYS A 101 4.80 -6.13 15.47
CA LYS A 101 4.95 -7.41 14.76
C LYS A 101 4.69 -7.26 13.25
N GLN A 102 3.83 -6.32 12.85
CA GLN A 102 3.54 -6.04 11.44
C GLN A 102 4.64 -5.17 10.79
N SER A 103 5.30 -4.28 11.54
CA SER A 103 6.39 -3.44 11.02
C SER A 103 7.72 -4.19 10.75
N LYS A 104 7.84 -5.45 11.21
CA LYS A 104 9.05 -6.27 11.04
C LYS A 104 8.94 -7.32 9.91
N LYS A 105 7.79 -7.39 9.23
CA LYS A 105 7.59 -8.22 8.04
C LYS A 105 7.64 -7.35 6.80
#